data_AF-A0A8J7NZY2-F1
#
_entry.id   AF-A0A8J7NZY2-F1
#
_cell.length_a   1.000
_cell.length_b   1.000
_cell.length_c   1.000
_cell.angle_alpha   90.00
_cell.angle_beta   90.00
_cell.angle_gamma   90.00
#
_symmetry.space_group_name_H-M   'P 1'
#
loop_
_entity.id
_entity.type
_entity.pdbx_description
1 polymer ?
#
loop_
_entity_poly.entity_id
_entity_poly.type
_entity_poly.pdbx_seq_one_letter_code
_entity_poly.pdbx_strand_id
1 'polypeptide(L)'
;MFLSLIVFAVGIVGNLAVMCVVWHNYYMKSAWNCILASLAFWDFLVLFFCLPVVIFNEITKKRLLGDLSCKTVPYLEMTSLGVTTFSLCALGIDRFHAATSTQPKTRPVEQCQSILAKLAVIWVGSMILAVPELLLWQLSQDASPVTGALADSCTMKPSASLPESVYSLVLTYHDARMWWYFGCYFCLPMLFTLTCQLITRRISGTARKQESRGSPRKGGPCDGQLNCTVVALAVVYGACVLPENVCSIVLAYLSSEVSRHTAALLALVNQFFLFVKSAVTPVLLLCLCRALGQAFMDCCCCCCEDCGPPERGAARPGDGKLKTTEVSSSIFFDKPRDTASVLALGTPC
;
A
#
# COMPACT_ATOMS: atom_id res chain seq x y z
N MET A 1 -8.97 22.40 -0.76
CA MET A 1 -10.42 22.12 -0.76
C MET A 1 -10.81 21.19 -1.90
N PHE A 2 -10.98 21.67 -3.14
CA PHE A 2 -11.38 20.82 -4.27
C PHE A 2 -10.41 19.64 -4.52
N LEU A 3 -9.10 19.91 -4.55
CA LEU A 3 -8.08 18.88 -4.70
C LEU A 3 -8.14 17.83 -3.56
N SER A 4 -8.39 18.28 -2.33
CA SER A 4 -8.52 17.41 -1.16
C SER A 4 -9.76 16.50 -1.26
N LEU A 5 -10.87 17.00 -1.83
CA LEU A 5 -12.05 16.19 -2.09
C LEU A 5 -11.80 15.11 -3.16
N ILE A 6 -11.05 15.45 -4.21
CA ILE A 6 -10.65 14.47 -5.24
C ILE A 6 -9.78 13.39 -4.60
N VAL A 7 -8.75 13.78 -3.83
CA VAL A 7 -7.85 12.84 -3.14
C VAL A 7 -8.64 11.94 -2.18
N PHE A 8 -9.57 12.50 -1.42
CA PHE A 8 -10.46 11.74 -0.54
C PHE A 8 -11.30 10.74 -1.32
N ALA A 9 -12.03 11.18 -2.35
CA ALA A 9 -12.92 10.31 -3.12
C ALA A 9 -12.16 9.18 -3.83
N VAL A 10 -11.11 9.52 -4.57
CA VAL A 10 -10.27 8.54 -5.29
C VAL A 10 -9.61 7.58 -4.32
N GLY A 11 -9.05 8.08 -3.23
CA GLY A 11 -8.34 7.27 -2.27
C GLY A 11 -9.25 6.34 -1.47
N ILE A 12 -10.45 6.79 -1.06
CA ILE A 12 -11.42 5.93 -0.37
C ILE A 12 -11.92 4.83 -1.31
N VAL A 13 -12.38 5.18 -2.51
CA VAL A 13 -12.92 4.21 -3.48
C VAL A 13 -11.83 3.21 -3.89
N GLY A 14 -10.63 3.69 -4.22
CA GLY A 14 -9.52 2.84 -4.66
C GLY A 14 -9.05 1.88 -3.57
N ASN A 15 -8.84 2.37 -2.35
CA ASN A 15 -8.36 1.51 -1.26
C ASN A 15 -9.41 0.47 -0.83
N LEU A 16 -10.69 0.85 -0.76
CA LEU A 16 -11.78 -0.09 -0.51
C LEU A 16 -11.90 -1.15 -1.61
N ALA A 17 -11.76 -0.75 -2.87
CA ALA A 17 -11.77 -1.69 -4.00
C ALA A 17 -10.66 -2.73 -3.88
N VAL A 18 -9.42 -2.30 -3.62
CA VAL A 18 -8.28 -3.21 -3.43
C VAL A 18 -8.52 -4.18 -2.27
N MET A 19 -8.99 -3.68 -1.12
CA MET A 19 -9.33 -4.52 0.03
C MET A 19 -10.42 -5.54 -0.30
N CYS A 20 -11.51 -5.11 -0.94
CA CYS A 20 -12.65 -5.96 -1.30
C CYS A 20 -12.23 -7.08 -2.26
N VAL A 21 -11.49 -6.74 -3.31
CA VAL A 21 -11.02 -7.70 -4.32
C VAL A 21 -10.16 -8.79 -3.69
N VAL A 22 -9.23 -8.44 -2.78
CA VAL A 22 -8.36 -9.41 -2.12
C VAL A 22 -9.13 -10.26 -1.11
N TRP A 23 -10.12 -9.69 -0.42
CA TRP A 23 -10.91 -10.41 0.58
C TRP A 23 -11.86 -11.43 -0.06
N HIS A 24 -12.51 -11.06 -1.16
CA HIS A 24 -13.52 -11.87 -1.84
C HIS A 24 -12.89 -13.01 -2.67
N ASN A 25 -11.78 -12.74 -3.36
CA ASN A 25 -11.16 -13.75 -4.22
C ASN A 25 -10.23 -14.68 -3.43
N TYR A 26 -10.72 -15.88 -3.09
CA TYR A 26 -9.93 -16.90 -2.38
C TYR A 26 -8.61 -17.24 -3.11
N TYR A 27 -8.64 -17.37 -4.44
CA TYR A 27 -7.45 -17.63 -5.26
C TYR A 27 -6.45 -16.47 -5.29
N MET A 28 -6.87 -15.26 -4.89
CA MET A 28 -6.02 -14.09 -4.76
C MET A 28 -5.41 -13.95 -3.35
N LYS A 29 -5.72 -14.81 -2.39
CA LYS A 29 -5.13 -14.79 -1.04
C LYS A 29 -3.70 -15.35 -1.03
N SER A 30 -2.80 -14.64 -1.69
CA SER A 30 -1.35 -14.86 -1.59
C SER A 30 -0.75 -13.88 -0.58
N ALA A 31 0.41 -14.23 -0.01
CA ALA A 31 1.14 -13.34 0.89
C ALA A 31 1.38 -11.95 0.30
N TRP A 32 1.68 -11.91 -1.01
CA TRP A 32 1.84 -10.68 -1.77
C TRP A 32 0.59 -9.81 -1.74
N ASN A 33 -0.56 -10.37 -2.12
CA ASN A 33 -1.81 -9.64 -2.19
C ASN A 33 -2.32 -9.24 -0.79
N CYS A 34 -2.06 -10.04 0.24
CA CYS A 34 -2.37 -9.68 1.62
C CYS A 34 -1.54 -8.47 2.10
N ILE A 35 -0.25 -8.38 1.73
CA ILE A 35 0.56 -7.19 2.01
C ILE A 35 -0.01 -5.98 1.28
N LEU A 36 -0.39 -6.12 0.00
CA LEU A 36 -1.04 -5.04 -0.76
C LEU A 36 -2.38 -4.59 -0.15
N ALA A 37 -3.21 -5.52 0.31
CA ALA A 37 -4.45 -5.20 1.01
C ALA A 37 -4.17 -4.51 2.35
N SER A 38 -3.09 -4.89 3.04
CA SER A 38 -2.69 -4.22 4.28
C SER A 38 -2.25 -2.77 4.05
N LEU A 39 -1.54 -2.49 2.96
CA LEU A 39 -1.23 -1.12 2.53
C LEU A 39 -2.52 -0.32 2.29
N ALA A 40 -3.46 -0.89 1.54
CA ALA A 40 -4.73 -0.25 1.25
C ALA A 40 -5.56 0.03 2.51
N PHE A 41 -5.52 -0.86 3.50
CA PHE A 41 -6.19 -0.67 4.78
C PHE A 41 -5.64 0.53 5.56
N TRP A 42 -4.32 0.65 5.69
CA TRP A 42 -3.70 1.78 6.41
C TRP A 42 -3.81 3.10 5.65
N ASP A 43 -3.70 3.08 4.32
CA ASP A 43 -3.95 4.25 3.47
C ASP A 43 -5.43 4.70 3.58
N PHE A 44 -6.39 3.76 3.64
CA PHE A 44 -7.80 4.05 3.89
C PHE A 44 -8.03 4.71 5.26
N LEU A 45 -7.42 4.17 6.34
CA LEU A 45 -7.56 4.75 7.69
C LEU A 45 -7.10 6.20 7.73
N VAL A 46 -5.94 6.50 7.13
CA VAL A 46 -5.41 7.87 7.08
C VAL A 46 -6.32 8.80 6.27
N LEU A 47 -6.81 8.34 5.12
CA LEU A 47 -7.71 9.15 4.29
C LEU A 47 -9.08 9.35 4.93
N PHE A 48 -9.62 8.36 5.62
CA PHE A 48 -10.95 8.42 6.22
C PHE A 48 -10.96 9.23 7.53
N PHE A 49 -9.95 9.06 8.38
CA PHE A 49 -9.90 9.72 9.68
C PHE A 49 -9.07 11.01 9.66
N CYS A 50 -7.84 10.99 9.12
CA CYS A 50 -6.93 12.12 9.23
C CYS A 50 -7.31 13.26 8.28
N LEU A 51 -7.57 12.97 7.00
CA LEU A 51 -7.83 14.00 5.99
C LEU A 51 -9.04 14.90 6.34
N PRO A 52 -10.22 14.38 6.76
CA PRO A 52 -11.35 15.23 7.15
C PRO A 52 -11.07 16.04 8.41
N VAL A 53 -10.36 15.47 9.39
CA VAL A 53 -9.98 16.18 10.62
C VAL A 53 -9.06 17.35 10.32
N VAL A 54 -8.06 17.16 9.44
CA VAL A 54 -7.14 18.22 9.00
C VAL A 54 -7.88 19.31 8.25
N ILE A 55 -8.75 18.94 7.31
CA ILE A 55 -9.58 19.88 6.55
C ILE A 55 -10.48 20.70 7.48
N PHE A 56 -11.16 20.04 8.42
CA PHE A 56 -12.06 20.71 9.35
C PHE A 56 -11.31 21.67 10.28
N ASN A 57 -10.14 21.25 10.78
CA ASN A 57 -9.29 22.10 11.61
C ASN A 57 -8.85 23.37 10.86
N GLU A 58 -8.54 23.25 9.57
CA GLU A 58 -8.16 24.39 8.75
C GLU A 58 -9.32 25.36 8.47
N ILE A 59 -10.54 24.85 8.24
CA ILE A 59 -11.72 25.69 7.99
C ILE A 59 -12.19 26.39 9.26
N THR A 60 -12.42 25.61 10.32
CA THR A 60 -13.10 26.11 11.51
C THR A 60 -12.14 26.86 12.43
N LYS A 61 -10.82 26.69 12.25
CA LYS A 61 -9.77 27.16 13.17
C LYS A 61 -10.04 26.74 14.62
N LYS A 62 -10.84 25.68 14.80
CA LYS A 62 -11.23 25.05 16.06
C LYS A 62 -11.00 23.55 15.92
N ARG A 63 -10.50 22.93 16.99
CA ARG A 63 -10.21 21.49 17.05
C ARG A 63 -11.47 20.72 17.41
N LEU A 64 -11.97 19.88 16.49
CA LEU A 64 -13.23 19.15 16.68
C LEU A 64 -13.14 18.04 17.74
N LEU A 65 -11.95 17.46 17.97
CA LEU A 65 -11.71 16.42 19.00
C LEU A 65 -10.62 16.81 20.02
N GLY A 66 -10.26 18.09 20.13
CA GLY A 66 -9.26 18.58 21.10
C GLY A 66 -7.94 17.80 21.07
N ASP A 67 -7.48 17.34 22.25
CA ASP A 67 -6.21 16.63 22.46
C ASP A 67 -6.15 15.26 21.75
N LEU A 68 -7.28 14.57 21.59
CA LEU A 68 -7.31 13.27 20.91
C LEU A 68 -6.88 13.41 19.44
N SER A 69 -7.45 14.37 18.71
CA SER A 69 -7.02 14.62 17.32
C SER A 69 -5.56 15.05 17.21
N CYS A 70 -5.05 15.75 18.23
CA CYS A 70 -3.67 16.21 18.27
C CYS A 70 -2.65 15.08 18.24
N LYS A 71 -2.96 14.00 18.96
CA LYS A 71 -2.10 12.84 19.12
C LYS A 71 -2.37 11.76 18.08
N THR A 72 -3.65 11.49 17.81
CA THR A 72 -4.05 10.39 16.93
C THR A 72 -3.70 10.64 15.46
N VAL A 73 -3.83 11.88 14.96
CA VAL A 73 -3.52 12.19 13.54
C VAL A 73 -2.04 11.90 13.21
N PRO A 74 -1.05 12.51 13.89
CA PRO A 74 0.36 12.25 13.58
C PRO A 74 0.74 10.79 13.85
N TYR A 75 0.13 10.15 14.86
CA TYR A 75 0.34 8.72 15.12
C TYR A 75 -0.12 7.82 13.95
N LEU A 76 -1.32 8.05 13.40
CA LEU A 76 -1.84 7.29 12.27
C LEU A 76 -1.04 7.55 10.99
N GLU A 77 -0.64 8.80 10.74
CA GLU A 77 0.21 9.17 9.61
C GLU A 77 1.56 8.44 9.67
N MET A 78 2.22 8.47 10.82
CA MET A 78 3.51 7.82 11.05
C MET A 78 3.41 6.29 11.01
N THR A 79 2.32 5.73 11.54
CA THR A 79 2.06 4.30 11.43
C THR A 79 1.87 3.88 9.97
N SER A 80 1.04 4.59 9.20
CA SER A 80 0.81 4.29 7.79
C SER A 80 2.09 4.37 6.97
N LEU A 81 2.94 5.36 7.26
CA LEU A 81 4.26 5.44 6.66
C LEU A 81 5.08 4.19 6.99
N GLY A 82 5.17 3.80 8.27
CA GLY A 82 5.89 2.60 8.70
C GLY A 82 5.37 1.33 8.04
N VAL A 83 4.06 1.18 7.89
CA VAL A 83 3.47 0.02 7.23
C VAL A 83 3.85 0.03 5.75
N THR A 84 3.82 1.20 5.11
CA THR A 84 4.27 1.37 3.72
C THR A 84 5.73 0.93 3.57
N THR A 85 6.59 1.41 4.46
CA THR A 85 8.01 1.12 4.50
C THR A 85 8.30 -0.37 4.64
N PHE A 86 7.77 -1.01 5.69
CA PHE A 86 8.04 -2.43 5.95
C PHE A 86 7.41 -3.33 4.88
N SER A 87 6.26 -2.95 4.34
CA SER A 87 5.65 -3.66 3.21
C SER A 87 6.53 -3.59 1.97
N LEU A 88 7.10 -2.43 1.61
CA LEU A 88 8.03 -2.31 0.48
C LEU A 88 9.25 -3.21 0.66
N CYS A 89 9.83 -3.25 1.85
CA CYS A 89 10.93 -4.15 2.18
C CYS A 89 10.52 -5.63 2.02
N ALA A 90 9.36 -6.02 2.57
CA ALA A 90 8.86 -7.39 2.49
C ALA A 90 8.59 -7.82 1.04
N LEU A 91 7.99 -6.94 0.23
CA LEU A 91 7.78 -7.16 -1.20
C LEU A 91 9.12 -7.28 -1.94
N GLY A 92 10.10 -6.43 -1.61
CA GLY A 92 11.47 -6.50 -2.16
C GLY A 92 12.16 -7.83 -1.87
N ILE A 93 12.05 -8.32 -0.63
CA ILE A 93 12.60 -9.62 -0.20
C ILE A 93 11.94 -10.77 -0.95
N ASP A 94 10.60 -10.78 -1.02
CA ASP A 94 9.88 -11.86 -1.72
C ASP A 94 10.27 -11.92 -3.21
N ARG A 95 10.46 -10.78 -3.86
CA ARG A 95 10.95 -10.73 -5.26
C ARG A 95 12.39 -11.21 -5.40
N PHE A 96 13.25 -10.82 -4.48
CA PHE A 96 14.64 -11.28 -4.45
C PHE A 96 14.73 -12.80 -4.27
N HIS A 97 13.98 -13.37 -3.33
CA HIS A 97 13.88 -14.82 -3.14
C HIS A 97 13.26 -15.52 -4.36
N ALA A 98 12.25 -14.93 -5.00
CA ALA A 98 11.66 -15.48 -6.21
C ALA A 98 12.67 -15.61 -7.36
N ALA A 99 13.56 -14.61 -7.53
CA ALA A 99 14.55 -14.61 -8.60
C ALA A 99 15.80 -15.43 -8.31
N THR A 100 16.17 -15.61 -7.04
CA THR A 100 17.34 -16.40 -6.63
C THR A 100 17.04 -17.88 -6.44
N SER A 101 15.78 -18.25 -6.16
CA SER A 101 15.40 -19.65 -6.00
C SER A 101 15.45 -20.39 -7.35
N THR A 102 16.30 -21.41 -7.41
CA THR A 102 16.50 -22.28 -8.58
C THR A 102 15.51 -23.44 -8.65
N GLN A 103 14.64 -23.60 -7.64
CA GLN A 103 13.68 -24.70 -7.60
C GLN A 103 12.45 -24.44 -8.48
N PRO A 104 11.91 -25.49 -9.14
CA PRO A 104 10.74 -25.37 -9.99
C PRO A 104 9.56 -24.76 -9.22
N LYS A 105 8.84 -23.88 -9.92
CA LYS A 105 7.82 -22.93 -9.46
C LYS A 105 6.54 -23.62 -8.94
N THR A 106 6.66 -24.55 -8.01
CA THR A 106 5.61 -24.93 -7.08
C THR A 106 5.92 -24.23 -5.77
N ARG A 107 5.64 -22.92 -5.69
CA ARG A 107 5.52 -22.28 -4.38
C ARG A 107 4.35 -23.00 -3.69
N PRO A 108 4.57 -23.80 -2.64
CA PRO A 108 3.44 -24.27 -1.85
C PRO A 108 2.68 -23.02 -1.39
N VAL A 109 1.35 -23.08 -1.41
CA VAL A 109 0.51 -22.04 -0.83
C VAL A 109 1.06 -21.76 0.56
N GLU A 110 1.62 -20.56 0.78
CA GLU A 110 2.17 -20.21 2.09
C GLU A 110 1.06 -20.40 3.12
N GLN A 111 1.36 -21.10 4.21
CA GLN A 111 0.38 -21.33 5.26
C GLN A 111 -0.15 -19.98 5.75
N CYS A 112 -1.46 -19.87 5.91
CA CYS A 112 -2.13 -18.64 6.35
C CYS A 112 -1.45 -18.05 7.62
N GLN A 113 -1.04 -18.92 8.53
CA GLN A 113 -0.28 -18.57 9.75
C GLN A 113 1.01 -17.77 9.46
N SER A 114 1.77 -18.14 8.43
CA SER A 114 2.99 -17.42 8.05
C SER A 114 2.68 -16.02 7.49
N ILE A 115 1.58 -15.90 6.73
CA ILE A 115 1.13 -14.61 6.18
C ILE A 115 0.68 -13.69 7.31
N LEU A 116 -0.14 -14.20 8.24
CA LEU A 116 -0.57 -13.48 9.43
C LEU A 116 0.62 -13.05 10.28
N ALA A 117 1.63 -13.90 10.47
CA ALA A 117 2.85 -13.55 11.19
C ALA A 117 3.61 -12.40 10.50
N LYS A 118 3.77 -12.43 9.17
CA LYS A 118 4.42 -11.33 8.42
C LYS A 118 3.64 -10.01 8.59
N LEU A 119 2.32 -10.05 8.45
CA LEU A 119 1.47 -8.87 8.64
C LEU A 119 1.54 -8.35 10.08
N ALA A 120 1.52 -9.24 11.08
CA ALA A 120 1.64 -8.86 12.47
C ALA A 120 2.98 -8.16 12.75
N VAL A 121 4.10 -8.67 12.21
CA VAL A 121 5.41 -8.02 12.33
C VAL A 121 5.40 -6.64 11.70
N ILE A 122 4.83 -6.48 10.51
CA ILE A 122 4.70 -5.18 9.84
C ILE A 122 3.87 -4.23 10.71
N TRP A 123 2.67 -4.64 11.13
CA TRP A 123 1.72 -3.77 11.83
C TRP A 123 2.22 -3.40 13.23
N VAL A 124 2.58 -4.40 14.03
CA VAL A 124 3.07 -4.18 15.40
C VAL A 124 4.39 -3.42 15.37
N GLY A 125 5.29 -3.74 14.44
CA GLY A 125 6.54 -3.00 14.25
C GLY A 125 6.30 -1.52 13.92
N SER A 126 5.41 -1.22 12.98
CA SER A 126 5.06 0.17 12.64
C SER A 126 4.40 0.91 13.79
N MET A 127 3.44 0.27 14.48
CA MET A 127 2.72 0.87 15.60
C MET A 127 3.65 1.19 16.75
N ILE A 128 4.59 0.29 17.08
CA ILE A 128 5.59 0.49 18.14
C ILE A 128 6.50 1.67 17.80
N LEU A 129 7.00 1.75 16.56
CA LEU A 129 7.87 2.84 16.14
C LEU A 129 7.16 4.20 16.05
N ALA A 130 5.83 4.20 15.93
CA ALA A 130 5.01 5.40 15.95
C ALA A 130 4.63 5.87 17.38
N VAL A 131 4.77 5.03 18.41
CA VAL A 131 4.41 5.38 19.81
C VAL A 131 5.03 6.70 20.30
N PRO A 132 6.30 7.03 20.02
CA PRO A 132 6.89 8.28 20.50
C PRO A 132 6.12 9.53 20.05
N GLU A 133 5.45 9.48 18.90
CA GLU A 133 4.63 10.60 18.40
C GLU A 133 3.41 10.86 19.31
N LEU A 134 2.79 9.84 19.89
CA LEU A 134 1.68 10.02 20.83
C LEU A 134 2.10 10.79 22.10
N LEU A 135 3.37 10.67 22.49
CA LEU A 135 3.91 11.30 23.69
C LEU A 135 4.49 12.69 23.42
N LEU A 136 4.81 12.98 22.15
CA LEU A 136 5.47 14.20 21.74
C LEU A 136 4.48 15.31 21.33
N TRP A 137 3.28 14.94 20.88
CA TRP A 137 2.23 15.89 20.54
C TRP A 137 1.32 16.16 21.75
N GLN A 138 1.13 17.45 22.06
CA GLN A 138 0.18 17.88 23.09
C GLN A 138 -0.65 19.07 22.64
N LEU A 139 -1.89 19.13 23.12
CA LEU A 139 -2.71 20.32 22.99
C LEU A 139 -2.17 21.44 23.89
N SER A 140 -1.79 22.57 23.30
CA SER A 140 -1.46 23.80 24.02
C SER A 140 -2.48 24.88 23.69
N GLN A 141 -3.00 25.55 24.73
CA GLN A 141 -3.89 26.69 24.56
C GLN A 141 -3.05 27.96 24.45
N ASP A 142 -2.92 28.49 23.24
CA ASP A 142 -2.20 29.74 23.01
C ASP A 142 -3.22 30.88 22.80
N ALA A 143 -2.97 32.05 23.38
CA ALA A 143 -3.82 33.22 23.13
C ALA A 143 -3.67 33.66 21.66
N SER A 144 -4.79 33.70 20.93
CA SER A 144 -4.81 34.14 19.53
C SER A 144 -4.29 35.58 19.43
N PRO A 145 -3.26 35.86 18.62
CA PRO A 145 -2.65 37.19 18.51
C PRO A 145 -3.60 38.24 17.91
N VAL A 146 -4.71 37.80 17.29
CA VAL A 146 -5.69 38.66 16.62
C VAL A 146 -6.90 38.97 17.51
N THR A 147 -7.28 38.04 18.40
CA THR A 147 -8.58 38.11 19.09
C THR A 147 -8.44 38.09 20.62
N GLY A 148 -7.25 37.80 21.16
CA GLY A 148 -7.02 37.61 22.60
C GLY A 148 -7.69 36.36 23.19
N ALA A 149 -8.53 35.65 22.42
CA ALA A 149 -9.18 34.41 22.80
C ALA A 149 -8.18 33.25 22.83
N LEU A 150 -8.30 32.36 23.81
CA LEU A 150 -7.57 31.10 23.86
C LEU A 150 -7.92 30.26 22.62
N ALA A 151 -6.90 29.95 21.81
CA ALA A 151 -7.01 29.09 20.65
C ALA A 151 -6.23 27.80 20.92
N ASP A 152 -6.89 26.67 20.68
CA ASP A 152 -6.29 25.35 20.83
C ASP A 152 -5.31 25.09 19.68
N SER A 153 -4.01 25.11 19.97
CA SER A 153 -2.92 24.77 19.05
C SER A 153 -2.33 23.41 19.42
N CYS A 154 -1.78 22.68 18.44
CA CYS A 154 -0.95 21.52 18.77
C CYS A 154 0.49 21.89 18.63
N THR A 155 1.19 21.78 19.75
CA THR A 155 2.61 21.99 19.79
C THR A 155 3.31 20.66 20.00
N MET A 156 4.41 20.53 19.29
CA MET A 156 5.28 19.38 19.41
C MET A 156 6.21 19.61 20.60
N LYS A 157 5.70 19.28 21.78
CA LYS A 157 6.39 19.44 23.06
C LYS A 157 6.04 18.25 23.96
N PRO A 158 7.03 17.59 24.57
CA PRO A 158 6.76 16.51 25.51
C PRO A 158 5.94 17.03 26.69
N SER A 159 4.99 16.22 27.16
CA SER A 159 4.20 16.59 28.34
C SER A 159 5.07 16.52 29.61
N ALA A 160 4.95 17.54 30.46
CA ALA A 160 5.72 17.66 31.69
C ALA A 160 5.29 16.65 32.79
N SER A 161 4.20 15.91 32.57
CA SER A 161 3.70 14.91 33.52
C SER A 161 4.25 13.50 33.29
N LEU A 162 5.20 13.32 32.38
CA LEU A 162 5.81 12.01 32.13
C LEU A 162 6.92 11.70 33.16
N PRO A 163 7.15 10.42 33.49
CA PRO A 163 8.31 10.01 34.26
C PRO A 163 9.62 10.47 33.60
N GLU A 164 10.61 10.88 34.42
CA GLU A 164 11.90 11.44 33.96
C GLU A 164 12.64 10.59 32.90
N SER A 165 12.55 9.26 33.01
CA SER A 165 13.15 8.33 32.05
C SER A 165 12.46 8.39 30.68
N VAL A 166 11.14 8.52 30.66
CA VAL A 166 10.35 8.63 29.43
C VAL A 166 10.50 10.02 28.83
N TYR A 167 10.54 11.07 29.66
CA TYR A 167 10.77 12.43 29.21
C TYR A 167 12.12 12.59 28.49
N SER A 168 13.20 12.03 29.05
CA SER A 168 14.53 12.00 28.43
C SER A 168 14.55 11.24 27.11
N LEU A 169 13.83 10.12 27.03
CA LEU A 169 13.69 9.34 25.79
C LEU A 169 12.94 10.12 24.70
N VAL A 170 11.86 10.82 25.06
CA VAL A 170 11.05 11.61 24.12
C VAL A 170 11.82 12.85 23.64
N LEU A 171 12.64 13.48 24.49
CA LEU A 171 13.56 14.54 24.09
C LEU A 171 14.62 14.03 23.11
N THR A 172 15.24 12.90 23.41
CA THR A 172 16.21 12.26 22.51
C THR A 172 15.55 11.92 21.18
N TYR A 173 14.32 11.39 21.21
CA TYR A 173 13.54 11.15 20.02
C TYR A 173 13.24 12.44 19.27
N HIS A 174 12.81 13.52 19.93
CA HIS A 174 12.53 14.81 19.31
C HIS A 174 13.72 15.34 18.51
N ASP A 175 14.91 15.32 19.10
CA ASP A 175 16.14 15.82 18.47
C ASP A 175 16.65 14.88 17.36
N ALA A 176 16.48 13.56 17.55
CA ALA A 176 16.86 12.55 16.57
C ALA A 176 15.76 12.28 15.52
N ARG A 177 14.55 12.81 15.68
CA ARG A 177 13.35 12.44 14.90
C ARG A 177 13.57 12.64 13.43
N MET A 178 14.16 13.77 13.05
CA MET A 178 14.42 14.10 11.66
C MET A 178 15.39 13.10 11.01
N TRP A 179 16.47 12.78 11.71
CA TRP A 179 17.46 11.79 11.26
C TRP A 179 16.90 10.37 11.23
N TRP A 180 16.07 10.04 12.21
CA TRP A 180 15.37 8.76 12.27
C TRP A 180 14.37 8.61 11.13
N TYR A 181 13.57 9.64 10.85
CA TYR A 181 12.62 9.67 9.74
C TYR A 181 13.35 9.54 8.39
N PHE A 182 14.37 10.37 8.17
CA PHE A 182 15.14 10.35 6.94
C PHE A 182 15.96 9.05 6.76
N GLY A 183 16.57 8.55 7.83
CA GLY A 183 17.42 7.36 7.78
C GLY A 183 16.61 6.07 7.72
N CYS A 184 15.76 5.84 8.72
CA CYS A 184 15.07 4.56 8.92
C CYS A 184 13.82 4.42 8.06
N TYR A 185 13.03 5.48 7.86
CA TYR A 185 11.81 5.40 7.04
C TYR A 185 12.07 5.68 5.56
N PHE A 186 13.01 6.55 5.21
CA PHE A 186 13.29 6.90 3.81
C PHE A 186 14.51 6.17 3.23
N CYS A 187 15.72 6.41 3.74
CA CYS A 187 16.96 5.93 3.11
C CYS A 187 17.11 4.40 3.13
N LEU A 188 17.07 3.78 4.30
CA LEU A 188 17.29 2.34 4.45
C LEU A 188 16.29 1.52 3.59
N PRO A 189 14.98 1.78 3.64
CA PRO A 189 13.99 0.99 2.91
C PRO A 189 14.05 1.21 1.40
N MET A 190 14.31 2.45 0.95
CA MET A 190 14.48 2.75 -0.46
C MET A 190 15.75 2.10 -1.01
N LEU A 191 16.89 2.25 -0.34
CA LEU A 191 18.14 1.63 -0.76
C LEU A 191 18.02 0.11 -0.77
N PHE A 192 17.42 -0.47 0.26
CA PHE A 192 17.18 -1.90 0.34
C PHE A 192 16.29 -2.40 -0.81
N THR A 193 15.13 -1.77 -0.99
CA THR A 193 14.18 -2.15 -2.04
C THR A 193 14.80 -2.00 -3.43
N LEU A 194 15.48 -0.88 -3.71
CA LEU A 194 16.16 -0.63 -4.98
C LEU A 194 17.28 -1.65 -5.24
N THR A 195 18.09 -1.96 -4.22
CA THR A 195 19.16 -2.96 -4.32
C THR A 195 18.59 -4.34 -4.62
N CYS A 196 17.56 -4.77 -3.88
CA CYS A 196 16.84 -6.02 -4.15
C CYS A 196 16.31 -6.06 -5.58
N GLN A 197 15.69 -4.98 -6.07
CA GLN A 197 15.15 -4.90 -7.43
C GLN A 197 16.23 -4.92 -8.50
N LEU A 198 17.36 -4.22 -8.29
CA LEU A 198 18.50 -4.23 -9.21
C LEU A 198 19.11 -5.62 -9.32
N ILE A 199 19.32 -6.30 -8.19
CA ILE A 199 19.86 -7.66 -8.19
C ILE A 199 18.87 -8.62 -8.85
N THR A 200 17.58 -8.51 -8.52
CA THR A 200 16.50 -9.31 -9.14
C THR A 200 16.50 -9.14 -10.67
N ARG A 201 16.63 -7.91 -11.17
CA ARG A 201 16.71 -7.60 -12.61
C ARG A 201 17.99 -8.16 -13.25
N ARG A 202 19.13 -8.08 -12.56
CA ARG A 202 20.41 -8.65 -13.03
C ARG A 202 20.31 -10.16 -13.19
N ILE A 203 19.83 -10.86 -12.16
CA ILE A 203 19.70 -12.32 -12.18
C ILE A 203 18.71 -12.76 -13.25
N SER A 204 17.53 -12.13 -13.30
CA SER A 204 16.50 -12.44 -14.29
C SER A 204 16.98 -12.16 -15.73
N GLY A 205 17.75 -11.09 -15.93
CA GLY A 205 18.34 -10.74 -17.23
C GLY A 205 19.43 -11.72 -17.68
N THR A 206 20.26 -12.21 -16.75
CA THR A 206 21.28 -13.23 -17.02
C THR A 206 20.63 -14.57 -17.38
N ALA A 207 19.60 -15.00 -16.64
CA ALA A 207 18.85 -16.21 -16.93
C ALA A 207 18.21 -16.17 -18.33
N ARG A 208 17.59 -15.04 -18.69
CA ARG A 208 16.96 -14.85 -20.01
C ARG A 208 17.97 -14.85 -21.16
N LYS A 209 19.19 -14.33 -20.95
CA LYS A 209 20.29 -14.43 -21.93
C LYS A 209 20.79 -15.86 -22.11
N GLN A 210 20.78 -16.67 -21.05
CA GLN A 210 21.19 -18.07 -21.08
C GLN A 210 20.14 -18.95 -21.77
N GLU A 211 18.85 -18.67 -21.59
CA GLU A 211 17.72 -19.32 -22.30
C GLU A 211 17.65 -18.96 -23.79
N SER A 212 18.12 -17.79 -24.23
CA SER A 212 18.22 -17.50 -25.68
C SER A 212 19.16 -18.46 -26.43
N ARG A 213 19.97 -19.27 -25.74
CA ARG A 213 20.82 -20.34 -26.31
C ARG A 213 20.25 -21.76 -26.15
N GLY A 214 19.09 -21.95 -25.51
CA GLY A 214 18.45 -23.26 -25.36
C GLY A 214 16.99 -23.14 -24.89
N SER A 215 16.08 -23.86 -25.57
CA SER A 215 14.61 -23.90 -25.45
C SER A 215 13.96 -23.01 -24.37
N PRO A 216 13.01 -22.11 -24.73
CA PRO A 216 12.48 -21.12 -23.81
C PRO A 216 11.64 -21.77 -22.71
N ARG A 217 12.15 -21.77 -21.47
CA ARG A 217 11.29 -21.92 -20.30
C ARG A 217 10.53 -20.60 -20.17
N LYS A 218 9.20 -20.65 -20.17
CA LYS A 218 8.34 -19.47 -20.00
C LYS A 218 8.55 -18.88 -18.60
N GLY A 219 9.58 -18.07 -18.41
CA GLY A 219 9.61 -17.02 -17.39
C GLY A 219 8.49 -16.02 -17.73
N GLY A 220 7.28 -16.32 -17.28
CA GLY A 220 6.06 -15.69 -17.77
C GLY A 220 5.99 -14.18 -17.51
N PRO A 221 5.13 -13.46 -18.26
CA PRO A 221 4.87 -12.02 -18.09
C PRO A 221 4.59 -11.56 -16.65
N CYS A 222 4.11 -12.46 -15.78
CA CYS A 222 3.77 -12.18 -14.38
C CYS A 222 4.96 -11.71 -13.51
N ASP A 223 6.17 -12.25 -13.67
CA ASP A 223 7.27 -11.88 -12.75
C ASP A 223 7.80 -10.46 -13.05
N GLY A 224 7.82 -10.08 -14.33
CA GLY A 224 8.15 -8.70 -14.74
C GLY A 224 7.12 -7.69 -14.25
N GLN A 225 5.85 -8.07 -14.24
CA GLN A 225 4.75 -7.24 -13.75
C GLN A 225 4.86 -6.97 -12.25
N LEU A 226 5.13 -8.00 -11.44
CA LEU A 226 5.27 -7.86 -9.98
C LEU A 226 6.47 -7.00 -9.59
N ASN A 227 7.61 -7.14 -10.29
CA ASN A 227 8.77 -6.26 -10.10
C ASN A 227 8.49 -4.82 -10.53
N CYS A 228 7.68 -4.62 -11.58
CA CYS A 228 7.23 -3.29 -12.00
C CYS A 228 6.37 -2.63 -10.92
N THR A 229 5.44 -3.38 -10.31
CA THR A 229 4.62 -2.88 -9.18
C THR A 229 5.49 -2.41 -8.01
N VAL A 230 6.48 -3.19 -7.56
CA VAL A 230 7.34 -2.76 -6.44
C VAL A 230 8.13 -1.50 -6.75
N VAL A 231 8.72 -1.43 -7.95
CA VAL A 231 9.48 -0.25 -8.36
C VAL A 231 8.57 0.97 -8.44
N ALA A 232 7.37 0.82 -8.98
CA ALA A 232 6.42 1.91 -9.07
C ALA A 232 5.92 2.37 -7.69
N LEU A 233 5.64 1.44 -6.75
CA LEU A 233 5.32 1.78 -5.37
C LEU A 233 6.48 2.51 -4.66
N ALA A 234 7.72 2.05 -4.86
CA ALA A 234 8.91 2.71 -4.31
C ALA A 234 9.12 4.11 -4.90
N VAL A 235 8.83 4.31 -6.19
CA VAL A 235 8.89 5.63 -6.83
C VAL A 235 7.82 6.58 -6.28
N VAL A 236 6.57 6.12 -6.13
CA VAL A 236 5.50 6.93 -5.52
C VAL A 236 5.84 7.28 -4.07
N TYR A 237 6.29 6.30 -3.29
CA TYR A 237 6.75 6.52 -1.92
C TYR A 237 7.87 7.57 -1.88
N GLY A 238 8.90 7.38 -2.71
CA GLY A 238 10.03 8.30 -2.79
C GLY A 238 9.62 9.72 -3.19
N ALA A 239 8.80 9.86 -4.23
CA ALA A 239 8.37 11.16 -4.75
C ALA A 239 7.48 11.94 -3.78
N CYS A 240 6.64 11.25 -2.99
CA CYS A 240 5.76 11.90 -2.02
C CYS A 240 6.43 12.17 -0.67
N VAL A 241 7.38 11.33 -0.25
CA VAL A 241 8.03 11.43 1.08
C VAL A 241 9.32 12.26 1.03
N LEU A 242 10.01 12.33 -0.12
CA LEU A 242 11.23 13.13 -0.27
C LEU A 242 11.00 14.63 -0.01
N PRO A 243 9.97 15.29 -0.57
CA PRO A 243 9.74 16.72 -0.34
C PRO A 243 9.58 17.03 1.15
N GLU A 244 8.84 16.19 1.88
CA GLU A 244 8.66 16.33 3.32
C GLU A 244 9.98 16.25 4.08
N ASN A 245 10.83 15.27 3.75
CA ASN A 245 12.15 15.12 4.38
C ASN A 245 13.05 16.32 4.09
N VAL A 246 13.14 16.74 2.83
CA VAL A 246 13.96 17.88 2.42
C VAL A 246 13.49 19.16 3.12
N CYS A 247 12.18 19.42 3.13
CA CYS A 247 11.60 20.58 3.79
C CYS A 247 11.86 20.58 5.29
N SER A 248 11.73 19.43 5.95
CA SER A 248 12.00 19.29 7.38
C SER A 248 13.48 19.59 7.70
N ILE A 249 14.40 19.08 6.88
CA ILE A 249 15.84 19.37 7.00
C ILE A 249 16.13 20.86 6.83
N VAL A 250 15.61 21.44 5.74
CA VAL A 250 15.79 22.86 5.42
C VAL A 250 15.26 23.74 6.56
N LEU A 251 14.07 23.45 7.09
CA LEU A 251 13.50 24.20 8.21
C LEU A 251 14.30 24.04 9.49
N ALA A 252 14.90 22.87 9.77
CA ALA A 252 15.73 22.68 10.96
C ALA A 252 16.99 23.57 10.91
N TYR A 253 17.65 23.69 9.75
CA TYR A 253 18.90 24.43 9.60
C TYR A 253 18.73 25.93 9.29
N LEU A 254 17.63 26.33 8.64
CA LEU A 254 17.36 27.71 8.21
C LEU A 254 16.21 28.37 9.01
N SER A 255 15.81 27.79 10.14
CA SER A 255 14.70 28.27 10.98
C SER A 255 14.78 29.75 11.37
N SER A 256 15.98 30.34 11.43
CA SER A 256 16.18 31.75 11.78
C SER A 256 15.73 32.73 10.67
N GLU A 257 15.54 32.27 9.43
CA GLU A 257 15.15 33.11 8.29
C GLU A 257 13.68 32.92 7.88
N VAL A 258 13.03 31.85 8.36
CA VAL A 258 11.70 31.46 7.88
C VAL A 258 10.60 31.93 8.83
N SER A 259 9.66 32.72 8.28
CA SER A 259 8.46 33.15 9.01
C SER A 259 7.60 31.96 9.45
N ARG A 260 6.97 32.05 10.64
CA ARG A 260 6.05 31.03 11.17
C ARG A 260 4.94 30.66 10.19
N HIS A 261 4.45 31.62 9.41
CA HIS A 261 3.42 31.37 8.39
C HIS A 261 3.93 30.47 7.26
N THR A 262 5.16 30.68 6.79
CA THR A 262 5.79 29.88 5.74
C THR A 262 6.03 28.45 6.21
N ALA A 263 6.50 28.27 7.45
CA ALA A 263 6.69 26.94 8.04
C ALA A 263 5.37 26.17 8.18
N ALA A 264 4.29 26.82 8.61
CA ALA A 264 2.96 26.22 8.71
C ALA A 264 2.39 25.81 7.34
N LEU A 265 2.55 26.66 6.31
CA LEU A 265 2.16 26.34 4.94
C LEU A 265 2.95 25.15 4.39
N LEU A 266 4.26 25.10 4.66
CA LEU A 266 5.10 24.00 4.20
C LEU A 266 4.71 22.67 4.87
N ALA A 267 4.41 22.70 6.17
CA ALA A 267 3.89 21.54 6.89
C ALA A 267 2.56 21.04 6.30
N LEU A 268 1.63 21.95 5.98
CA LEU A 268 0.36 21.59 5.32
C LEU A 268 0.57 20.99 3.94
N VAL A 269 1.49 21.54 3.14
CA VAL A 269 1.83 21.00 1.82
C VAL A 269 2.43 19.60 1.95
N ASN A 270 3.35 19.39 2.89
CA ASN A 270 3.97 18.08 3.13
C ASN A 270 2.93 17.05 3.59
N GLN A 271 2.07 17.42 4.53
CA GLN A 271 0.98 16.58 4.98
C GLN A 271 0.02 16.24 3.83
N PHE A 272 -0.19 17.17 2.90
CA PHE A 272 -0.97 16.92 1.69
C PHE A 272 -0.33 15.89 0.76
N PHE A 273 1.00 15.89 0.59
CA PHE A 273 1.71 14.87 -0.20
C PHE A 273 1.51 13.46 0.36
N LEU A 274 1.40 13.31 1.69
CA LEU A 274 1.09 12.02 2.33
C LEU A 274 -0.30 11.50 1.96
N PHE A 275 -1.31 12.38 1.88
CA PHE A 275 -2.64 11.99 1.41
C PHE A 275 -2.64 11.65 -0.08
N VAL A 276 -1.90 12.40 -0.91
CA VAL A 276 -1.73 12.10 -2.34
C VAL A 276 -1.09 10.73 -2.53
N LYS A 277 -0.02 10.41 -1.79
CA LYS A 277 0.59 9.06 -1.79
C LYS A 277 -0.50 8.00 -1.58
N SER A 278 -1.27 8.15 -0.51
CA SER A 278 -2.29 7.19 -0.06
C SER A 278 -3.44 7.02 -1.08
N ALA A 279 -3.75 8.04 -1.86
CA ALA A 279 -4.74 7.96 -2.94
C ALA A 279 -4.16 7.40 -4.25
N VAL A 280 -2.89 7.66 -4.55
CA VAL A 280 -2.22 7.16 -5.77
C VAL A 280 -1.85 5.68 -5.64
N THR A 281 -1.51 5.19 -4.44
CA THR A 281 -1.18 3.78 -4.18
C THR A 281 -2.21 2.81 -4.79
N PRO A 282 -3.51 2.85 -4.43
CA PRO A 282 -4.47 1.88 -4.96
C PRO A 282 -4.69 2.02 -6.47
N VAL A 283 -4.65 3.24 -7.02
CA VAL A 283 -4.77 3.45 -8.48
C VAL A 283 -3.61 2.75 -9.19
N LEU A 284 -2.40 2.90 -8.68
CA LEU A 284 -1.22 2.23 -9.20
C LEU A 284 -1.36 0.70 -9.12
N LEU A 285 -1.87 0.18 -8.00
CA LEU A 285 -2.10 -1.26 -7.83
C LEU A 285 -3.14 -1.79 -8.83
N LEU A 286 -4.26 -1.10 -9.01
CA LEU A 286 -5.30 -1.49 -9.96
C LEU A 286 -4.81 -1.45 -11.42
N CYS A 287 -3.97 -0.47 -11.78
CA CYS A 287 -3.41 -0.37 -13.13
C CYS A 287 -2.29 -1.39 -13.40
N LEU A 288 -1.38 -1.59 -12.44
CA LEU A 288 -0.18 -2.42 -12.65
C LEU A 288 -0.41 -3.89 -12.33
N CYS A 289 -1.33 -4.23 -11.43
CA CYS A 289 -1.65 -5.61 -11.11
C CYS A 289 -2.90 -6.04 -11.88
N ARG A 290 -2.71 -6.70 -13.03
CA ARG A 290 -3.80 -7.14 -13.92
C ARG A 290 -4.86 -7.96 -13.19
N ALA A 291 -4.46 -8.84 -12.28
CA ALA A 291 -5.41 -9.66 -11.53
C ALA A 291 -6.29 -8.82 -10.58
N LEU A 292 -5.75 -7.76 -9.97
CA LEU A 292 -6.51 -6.82 -9.13
C LEU A 292 -7.42 -5.94 -9.99
N GLY A 293 -6.89 -5.39 -11.10
CA GLY A 293 -7.66 -4.56 -12.02
C GLY A 293 -8.78 -5.31 -12.74
N GLN A 294 -8.55 -6.55 -13.16
CA GLN A 294 -9.58 -7.41 -13.78
C GLN A 294 -10.68 -7.75 -12.78
N ALA A 295 -10.33 -8.20 -11.57
CA ALA A 295 -11.34 -8.50 -10.56
C ALA A 295 -12.14 -7.25 -10.13
N PHE A 296 -11.51 -6.06 -10.12
CA PHE A 296 -12.23 -4.80 -9.93
C PHE A 296 -13.22 -4.54 -11.08
N MET A 297 -12.78 -4.70 -12.33
CA MET A 297 -13.65 -4.54 -13.50
C MET A 297 -14.80 -5.56 -13.49
N ASP A 298 -14.55 -6.82 -13.11
CA ASP A 298 -15.58 -7.85 -13.03
C ASP A 298 -16.62 -7.50 -11.95
N CYS A 299 -16.21 -7.02 -10.77
CA CYS A 299 -17.13 -6.50 -9.75
C CYS A 299 -17.90 -5.26 -10.24
N CYS A 300 -17.25 -4.33 -10.94
CA CYS A 300 -17.93 -3.15 -11.50
C CYS A 300 -18.92 -3.54 -12.61
N CYS A 301 -18.61 -4.53 -13.44
CA CYS A 301 -19.51 -5.04 -14.48
C CYS A 301 -20.68 -5.85 -13.91
N CYS A 302 -20.54 -6.48 -12.73
CA CYS A 302 -21.69 -7.06 -12.02
C CYS A 302 -22.59 -5.98 -11.37
N CYS A 303 -22.02 -4.85 -10.95
CA CYS A 303 -22.79 -3.72 -10.41
C CYS A 303 -23.40 -2.80 -11.50
N CYS A 304 -22.85 -2.85 -12.71
CA CYS A 304 -23.34 -2.12 -13.89
C CYS A 304 -23.82 -3.16 -14.91
N GLU A 305 -25.10 -3.54 -14.88
CA GLU A 305 -25.76 -4.57 -15.71
C GLU A 305 -25.60 -4.44 -17.26
N ASP A 306 -24.73 -3.59 -17.80
CA ASP A 306 -24.63 -3.24 -19.24
C ASP A 306 -23.22 -3.29 -19.84
N CYS A 307 -22.36 -4.22 -19.44
CA CYS A 307 -21.12 -4.53 -20.17
C CYS A 307 -21.17 -5.92 -20.80
N GLY A 308 -21.98 -6.07 -21.85
CA GLY A 308 -22.02 -7.29 -22.67
C GLY A 308 -20.70 -7.54 -23.43
N PRO A 309 -20.30 -8.80 -23.65
CA PRO A 309 -19.19 -9.12 -24.55
C PRO A 309 -19.60 -8.89 -26.01
N PRO A 310 -18.65 -8.63 -26.93
CA PRO A 310 -18.97 -8.63 -28.36
C PRO A 310 -19.41 -10.05 -28.77
N GLU A 311 -20.62 -10.17 -29.30
CA GLU A 311 -21.17 -11.41 -29.84
C GLU A 311 -20.17 -12.07 -30.82
N ARG A 312 -19.73 -13.28 -30.49
CA ARG A 312 -19.16 -14.21 -31.47
C ARG A 312 -20.09 -15.41 -31.63
N GLY A 313 -20.76 -15.45 -32.77
CA GLY A 313 -21.20 -16.68 -33.40
C GLY A 313 -22.61 -17.13 -33.04
N ALA A 314 -23.60 -16.65 -33.78
CA ALA A 314 -24.89 -17.30 -33.89
C ALA A 314 -24.70 -18.74 -34.43
N ALA A 315 -24.93 -19.74 -33.59
CA ALA A 315 -25.13 -21.13 -34.01
C ALA A 315 -26.64 -21.41 -34.12
N ARG A 316 -27.09 -21.81 -35.31
CA ARG A 316 -28.45 -22.29 -35.60
C ARG A 316 -28.71 -23.64 -34.89
N PRO A 317 -29.96 -23.95 -34.48
CA PRO A 317 -30.33 -25.29 -34.02
C PRO A 317 -30.99 -26.12 -35.14
N GLY A 318 -30.77 -27.44 -35.08
CA GLY A 318 -31.34 -28.48 -35.97
C GLY A 318 -30.21 -29.40 -36.43
N ASP A 319 -30.19 -30.71 -36.18
CA ASP A 319 -31.28 -31.67 -36.25
C ASP A 319 -30.93 -32.96 -35.46
N GLY A 320 -31.93 -33.75 -35.07
CA GLY A 320 -31.76 -34.90 -34.16
C GLY A 320 -31.22 -36.18 -34.81
N LYS A 321 -30.54 -37.02 -34.02
CA LYS A 321 -30.72 -38.49 -34.08
C LYS A 321 -30.17 -39.21 -32.85
N LEU A 322 -31.10 -39.90 -32.19
CA LEU A 322 -30.90 -40.95 -31.20
C LEU A 322 -30.25 -42.19 -31.86
N LYS A 323 -29.23 -42.80 -31.23
CA LYS A 323 -28.99 -44.25 -31.31
C LYS A 323 -28.13 -44.75 -30.14
N THR A 324 -28.56 -45.92 -29.67
CA THR A 324 -28.23 -46.69 -28.48
C THR A 324 -26.98 -47.57 -28.65
N THR A 325 -26.31 -47.83 -27.51
CA THR A 325 -25.59 -49.05 -27.07
C THR A 325 -24.52 -49.68 -27.98
N GLU A 326 -23.28 -49.77 -27.50
CA GLU A 326 -22.55 -51.05 -27.40
C GLU A 326 -21.28 -50.94 -26.54
N VAL A 327 -21.06 -51.98 -25.74
CA VAL A 327 -19.88 -52.25 -24.90
C VAL A 327 -18.86 -52.96 -25.78
N SER A 328 -17.60 -52.50 -25.81
CA SER A 328 -16.47 -53.43 -25.94
C SER A 328 -15.14 -52.82 -25.53
N SER A 329 -14.39 -53.63 -24.81
CA SER A 329 -13.05 -53.44 -24.25
C SER A 329 -11.95 -53.60 -25.30
N SER A 330 -10.95 -52.72 -25.32
CA SER A 330 -9.58 -53.08 -25.66
C SER A 330 -8.56 -52.03 -25.21
N ILE A 331 -7.54 -52.53 -24.54
CA ILE A 331 -6.36 -51.89 -23.94
C ILE A 331 -5.45 -51.30 -25.04
N PHE A 332 -4.99 -50.05 -24.92
CA PHE A 332 -3.58 -49.65 -25.14
C PHE A 332 -3.28 -48.21 -24.69
N PHE A 333 -2.08 -48.04 -24.14
CA PHE A 333 -1.47 -46.83 -23.55
C PHE A 333 -1.43 -45.60 -24.49
N ASP A 334 -1.76 -44.39 -24.00
CA ASP A 334 -0.93 -43.18 -24.15
C ASP A 334 -1.38 -41.99 -23.27
N LYS A 335 -0.39 -41.21 -22.80
CA LYS A 335 -0.33 -39.86 -22.21
C LYS A 335 -1.59 -39.09 -21.73
N PRO A 336 -1.51 -38.40 -20.56
CA PRO A 336 -2.54 -37.46 -20.13
C PRO A 336 -2.45 -36.18 -20.96
N ARG A 337 -3.52 -35.87 -21.70
CA ARG A 337 -3.71 -34.59 -22.38
C ARG A 337 -4.68 -33.75 -21.57
N ASP A 338 -4.23 -32.56 -21.22
CA ASP A 338 -4.95 -31.48 -20.57
C ASP A 338 -6.37 -31.30 -21.12
N THR A 339 -7.38 -31.41 -20.26
CA THR A 339 -8.67 -30.70 -20.37
C THR A 339 -9.43 -30.83 -19.05
N ALA A 340 -8.96 -30.14 -18.01
CA ALA A 340 -9.83 -29.82 -16.89
C ALA A 340 -10.69 -28.63 -17.30
N SER A 341 -11.93 -28.94 -17.67
CA SER A 341 -13.04 -28.01 -17.81
C SER A 341 -13.08 -27.05 -16.61
N VAL A 342 -12.89 -25.77 -16.88
CA VAL A 342 -13.13 -24.68 -15.93
C VAL A 342 -14.61 -24.73 -15.55
N LEU A 343 -14.89 -25.27 -14.37
CA LEU A 343 -16.21 -25.23 -13.77
C LEU A 343 -16.45 -23.77 -13.36
N ALA A 344 -17.41 -23.14 -14.03
CA ALA A 344 -17.90 -21.83 -13.65
C ALA A 344 -18.59 -21.94 -12.28
N LEU A 345 -17.83 -21.67 -11.21
CA LEU A 345 -18.38 -21.39 -9.88
C LEU A 345 -18.70 -19.91 -9.81
N GLY A 346 -19.86 -19.56 -10.35
CA GLY A 346 -20.51 -18.30 -10.04
C GLY A 346 -21.01 -18.35 -8.60
N THR A 347 -20.51 -17.44 -7.77
CA THR A 347 -21.24 -17.01 -6.57
C THR A 347 -22.36 -16.07 -7.02
N PRO A 348 -23.61 -16.26 -6.59
CA PRO A 348 -24.64 -15.24 -6.78
C PRO A 348 -24.22 -13.99 -6.00
N CYS A 349 -24.46 -12.82 -6.60
CA CYS A 349 -24.18 -11.51 -6.03
C CYS A 349 -24.94 -11.28 -4.72
#